data_AF-A0A965I308-F1
#
_entry.id   AF-A0A965I308-F1
#
_cell.length_a   1.000
_cell.length_b   1.000
_cell.length_c   1.000
_cell.angle_alpha   90.00
_cell.angle_beta   90.00
_cell.angle_gamma   90.00
#
_symmetry.space_group_name_H-M   'P 1'
#
loop_
_entity.id
_entity.type
_entity.pdbx_description
1 polymer ?
#
loop_
_entity_poly.entity_id
_entity_poly.type
_entity_poly.pdbx_seq_one_letter_code
_entity_poly.pdbx_strand_id
1 'polypeptide(L)' 'MITKFLDRLLRRGPRPKSDQSGATLVAHKVSKKSHQINPALLSKNAVKVTHTLQQAGYKAYIVGGAV' A
#
# COMPACT_ATOMS: atom_id res chain seq x y z
N MET A 1 38.06 -8.43 14.68
CA MET A 1 37.86 -6.96 14.91
C MET A 1 36.97 -6.28 13.86
N ILE A 2 36.83 -6.84 12.65
CA ILE A 2 35.95 -6.29 11.60
C ILE A 2 34.45 -6.47 11.87
N THR A 3 34.05 -7.52 12.61
CA THR A 3 32.65 -7.79 12.97
C THR A 3 32.01 -6.66 13.78
N LYS A 4 32.75 -6.13 14.77
CA LYS A 4 32.33 -4.97 15.57
C LYS A 4 32.24 -3.68 14.75
N PHE A 5 32.99 -3.57 13.66
CA PHE A 5 32.93 -2.43 12.74
C PHE A 5 31.68 -2.51 11.84
N LEU A 6 31.40 -3.70 11.30
CA LEU A 6 30.18 -3.98 10.55
C LEU A 6 28.92 -3.79 11.41
N ASP A 7 28.91 -4.24 12.66
CA ASP A 7 27.79 -4.02 13.61
C ASP A 7 27.55 -2.54 13.94
N ARG A 8 28.61 -1.72 13.94
CA ARG A 8 28.50 -0.26 14.14
C ARG A 8 28.06 0.48 12.89
N LEU A 9 28.44 -0.01 11.71
CA LEU A 9 28.02 0.55 10.42
C LEU A 9 26.55 0.19 10.11
N LEU A 10 26.16 -1.04 10.42
CA LEU A 10 24.81 -1.59 10.24
C LEU A 10 23.92 -1.34 11.46
N ARG A 11 24.15 -0.26 12.24
CA ARG A 11 23.38 0.15 13.42
C ARG A 11 21.92 0.47 13.07
N ARG A 12 21.18 -0.56 12.68
CA ARG A 12 19.77 -0.73 12.92
C ARG A 12 19.74 -1.00 14.42
N GLY A 13 19.42 0.04 15.20
CA GLY A 13 19.09 -0.14 16.62
C GLY A 13 18.01 -1.22 16.79
N PRO A 14 17.64 -1.59 18.03
CA PRO A 14 16.56 -2.54 18.25
C PRO A 14 15.42 -2.10 17.35
N ARG A 15 15.09 -2.92 16.33
CA ARG A 15 13.90 -2.65 15.55
C ARG A 15 12.82 -2.64 16.62
N PRO A 16 12.09 -1.53 16.85
CA PRO A 16 10.81 -1.72 17.51
C PRO A 16 10.19 -2.85 16.70
N LYS A 17 9.85 -3.97 17.36
CA LYS A 17 8.90 -4.89 16.77
C LYS A 17 7.78 -3.94 16.38
N SER A 18 7.61 -3.74 15.09
CA SER A 18 6.50 -2.96 14.61
C SER A 18 5.32 -3.79 15.05
N ASP A 19 4.82 -3.48 16.24
CA ASP A 19 3.56 -3.97 16.71
C ASP A 19 2.52 -3.21 15.89
N GLN A 20 2.52 -3.50 14.59
CA GLN A 20 1.45 -3.15 13.67
C GLN A 20 0.33 -4.20 13.79
N SER A 21 0.31 -4.95 14.89
CA SER A 21 -0.73 -5.89 15.27
C SER A 21 -1.83 -5.18 16.08
N GLY A 22 -2.10 -3.90 15.83
CA GLY A 22 -3.09 -3.17 16.63
C GLY A 22 -3.44 -1.74 16.22
N ALA A 23 -2.64 -1.07 15.40
CA ALA A 23 -3.06 0.20 14.82
C ALA A 23 -4.08 -0.09 13.71
N THR A 24 -5.36 0.15 13.96
CA THR A 24 -6.38 0.21 12.91
C THR A 24 -5.93 1.23 11.87
N LEU A 25 -5.32 0.75 10.78
CA LEU A 25 -4.94 1.59 9.66
C LEU A 25 -6.24 2.05 9.00
N VAL A 26 -6.70 3.24 9.40
CA VAL A 26 -7.82 3.90 8.75
C VAL A 26 -7.34 4.38 7.39
N ALA A 27 -7.87 3.79 6.33
CA ALA A 27 -7.57 4.23 4.97
C ALA A 27 -7.97 5.71 4.80
N HIS A 28 -7.00 6.56 4.50
CA HIS A 28 -7.25 7.97 4.24
C HIS A 28 -7.93 8.12 2.87
N LYS A 29 -9.18 8.60 2.86
CA LYS A 29 -9.95 8.80 1.64
C LYS A 29 -9.61 10.15 1.01
N VAL A 30 -9.15 10.13 -0.23
CA VAL A 30 -8.81 11.33 -1.01
C VAL A 30 -9.90 11.58 -2.06
N SER A 31 -10.32 12.82 -2.23
CA SER A 31 -11.35 13.18 -3.22
C SER A 31 -10.80 13.08 -4.65
N LYS A 32 -11.70 12.90 -5.63
CA LYS A 32 -11.34 12.79 -7.05
C LYS A 32 -10.51 13.96 -7.57
N LYS A 33 -10.77 15.17 -7.06
CA LYS A 33 -10.05 16.39 -7.44
C LYS A 33 -8.60 16.40 -6.94
N SER A 34 -8.30 15.66 -5.87
CA SER A 34 -7.01 15.69 -5.18
C SER A 34 -6.06 14.56 -5.61
N HIS A 35 -6.58 13.37 -5.95
CA HIS A 35 -5.71 12.21 -6.22
C HIS A 35 -4.99 12.22 -7.58
N GLN A 36 -5.44 13.02 -8.56
CA GLN A 36 -4.81 13.19 -9.89
C GLN A 36 -4.61 11.94 -10.76
N ILE A 37 -5.03 10.75 -10.32
CA ILE A 37 -5.09 9.51 -11.13
C ILE A 37 -5.75 9.78 -12.48
N ASN A 38 -5.03 9.45 -13.56
CA ASN A 38 -5.53 9.53 -14.92
C ASN A 38 -6.33 8.25 -15.26
N PRO A 39 -7.66 8.33 -15.46
CA PRO A 39 -8.47 7.15 -15.75
C PRO A 39 -8.09 6.42 -17.04
N ALA A 40 -7.43 7.10 -17.98
CA ALA A 40 -6.99 6.50 -19.25
C ALA A 40 -5.87 5.45 -19.06
N LEU A 41 -5.14 5.49 -17.93
CA LEU A 41 -4.09 4.52 -17.61
C LEU A 41 -4.65 3.23 -16.99
N LEU A 42 -5.93 3.21 -16.61
CA LEU A 42 -6.58 2.03 -16.04
C LEU A 42 -7.01 1.06 -17.15
N SER A 43 -6.70 -0.22 -16.96
CA SER A 43 -7.22 -1.27 -17.83
C SER A 43 -8.75 -1.35 -17.71
N LYS A 44 -9.45 -1.31 -18.85
CA LYS A 44 -10.91 -1.48 -18.93
C LYS A 44 -11.37 -2.81 -18.31
N ASN A 45 -10.55 -3.86 -18.46
CA ASN A 45 -10.84 -5.17 -17.88
C ASN A 45 -10.71 -5.16 -16.36
N ALA A 46 -9.68 -4.48 -15.83
CA ALA A 46 -9.50 -4.33 -14.38
C ALA A 46 -10.70 -3.60 -13.75
N VAL A 47 -11.14 -2.49 -14.37
CA VAL A 47 -12.32 -1.74 -13.92
C VAL A 47 -13.57 -2.63 -13.90
N LYS A 48 -13.81 -3.40 -14.97
CA LYS A 48 -14.96 -4.31 -15.05
C LYS A 48 -14.92 -5.37 -13.96
N VAL A 49 -13.78 -6.06 -13.77
CA VAL A 49 -13.63 -7.12 -12.77
C VAL A 49 -13.80 -6.57 -11.36
N THR A 50 -13.13 -5.47 -11.03
CA THR A 50 -13.24 -4.84 -9.71
C THR A 50 -14.68 -4.41 -9.42
N HIS A 51 -15.39 -3.85 -10.40
CA HIS A 51 -16.79 -3.50 -10.28
C HIS A 51 -17.68 -4.72 -10.01
N THR A 52 -17.51 -5.82 -10.77
CA THR A 52 -18.28 -7.06 -10.55
C THR A 52 -18.04 -7.63 -9.16
N LEU A 53 -16.79 -7.65 -8.68
CA LEU A 53 -16.46 -8.12 -7.33
C LEU A 53 -17.09 -7.25 -6.25
N GLN A 54 -17.09 -5.92 -6.43
CA GLN A 54 -17.72 -4.99 -5.51
C GLN A 54 -19.24 -5.19 -5.45
N GLN A 55 -19.90 -5.39 -6.61
CA GLN A 55 -21.34 -5.70 -6.67
C GLN A 55 -21.68 -7.02 -5.96
N ALA A 56 -20.78 -7.99 -5.98
CA ALA A 56 -20.92 -9.26 -5.27
C ALA A 56 -20.61 -9.17 -3.76
N GLY A 57 -20.31 -7.97 -3.23
CA GLY A 57 -20.06 -7.74 -1.81
C GLY A 57 -18.61 -7.88 -1.37
N TYR A 58 -17.67 -8.06 -2.30
CA TYR A 58 -16.25 -8.14 -1.99
C TYR A 58 -15.58 -6.76 -1.92
N LYS A 59 -14.60 -6.62 -1.03
CA LYS A 59 -13.72 -5.45 -0.97
C LYS A 59 -12.61 -5.59 -2.03
N ALA A 60 -12.86 -5.09 -3.24
CA ALA A 60 -11.89 -5.13 -4.33
C ALA A 60 -11.40 -3.73 -4.71
N TYR A 61 -10.09 -3.59 -5.00
CA TYR A 61 -9.42 -2.33 -5.31
C TYR A 61 -8.38 -2.53 -6.41
N ILE A 62 -8.11 -1.47 -7.18
CA ILE A 62 -6.98 -1.42 -8.13
C ILE A 62 -5.78 -0.81 -7.39
N VAL A 63 -4.61 -1.41 -7.55
CA VAL A 63 -3.34 -0.99 -6.91
C VAL A 63 -2.18 -1.07 -7.92
N GLY A 64 -1.03 -0.47 -7.59
CA GLY A 64 0.19 -0.53 -8.41
C GLY A 64 0.32 0.66 -9.36
N GLY A 65 1.16 0.54 -10.40
CA GLY A 65 1.69 1.70 -11.13
C GLY A 65 0.70 2.58 -11.91
N ALA A 66 -0.56 2.19 -12.06
CA ALA A 66 -1.60 3.03 -12.67
C ALA A 66 -2.34 3.92 -11.66
N VAL A 67 -2.07 3.74 -10.35
CA VAL A 67 -2.75 4.37 -9.21
C VAL A 67 -1.72 5.04 -8.31
#